data_AF-A0A126Z9L4-F1
#
_entry.id   AF-A0A126Z9L4-F1
#
_cell.length_a   1.000
_cell.length_b   1.000
_cell.length_c   1.000
_cell.angle_alpha   90.00
_cell.angle_beta   90.00
_cell.angle_gamma   90.00
#
_symmetry.space_group_name_H-M   'P 1'
#
loop_
_entity.id
_entity.type
_entity.pdbx_description
1 polymer ?
#
loop_
_entity_poly.entity_id
_entity_poly.type
_entity_poly.pdbx_seq_one_letter_code
_entity_poly.pdbx_strand_id
1 'polypeptide(L)'
;MTAPSAWLKTFVAGFAVVSAMLVVTLFTPAPYGDLSRIGRLSDADFGWLAPPPVVDKSLVKGVPLTEADVLVIGDSFSMTHRWQSRLVAAGYAVSTIYWGQIGYLCSDFTTWAQHAGFKGKLVVVESVERLLSERVAKSQTCNAMIKQPQVKTTPFLEPLEQVPGFQLNSSAKLTTGIITWLNTRKARRATGDTEYSEETWVRPVKDGCLYFSHKLCEKALFFYEDTDNPPLKPADVTFMTTFNAAHPDFKFIWMVIPDKTTVYIDTAHNADFMKAFNDARIGPDLFRFAAEERGRVRDFYFPNDTHLSMHGQLQLGDRMLQVIRPVEPPPVQAR
;
A
#
# COMPACT_ATOMS: atom_id res chain seq x y z
N MET A 1 43.35 -37.83 23.32
CA MET A 1 42.00 -37.92 22.72
C MET A 1 42.14 -38.56 21.35
N THR A 2 41.46 -39.68 21.09
CA THR A 2 41.56 -40.35 19.78
C THR A 2 40.77 -39.55 18.73
N ALA A 3 41.30 -39.44 17.51
CA ALA A 3 40.68 -38.70 16.41
C ALA A 3 39.16 -39.00 16.20
N PRO A 4 38.67 -40.26 16.37
CA PRO A 4 37.25 -40.58 16.26
C PRO A 4 36.38 -39.90 17.33
N SER A 5 36.89 -39.75 18.56
CA SER A 5 36.14 -39.11 19.66
C SER A 5 36.01 -37.60 19.43
N ALA A 6 37.05 -36.96 18.89
CA ALA A 6 37.01 -35.55 18.54
C ALA A 6 36.03 -35.28 17.39
N TRP A 7 36.06 -36.12 16.35
CA TRP A 7 35.14 -35.99 15.21
C TRP A 7 33.67 -36.12 15.64
N LEU A 8 33.33 -37.14 16.44
CA LEU A 8 31.96 -37.35 16.90
C LEU A 8 31.44 -36.17 17.73
N LYS A 9 32.28 -35.61 18.62
CA LYS A 9 31.91 -34.42 19.41
C LYS A 9 31.62 -33.22 18.52
N THR A 10 32.48 -32.95 17.54
CA THR A 10 32.29 -31.85 16.59
C THR A 10 31.02 -32.04 15.77
N PHE A 11 30.77 -33.25 15.27
CA PHE A 11 29.55 -33.57 14.53
C PHE A 11 28.29 -33.36 15.37
N VAL A 12 28.24 -33.92 16.59
CA VAL A 12 27.09 -33.77 17.50
C VAL A 12 26.87 -32.31 17.87
N ALA A 13 27.93 -31.53 18.13
CA ALA A 13 27.81 -30.10 18.39
C ALA A 13 27.22 -29.35 17.19
N GLY A 14 27.72 -29.61 15.98
CA GLY A 14 27.19 -29.01 14.75
C GLY A 14 25.73 -29.39 14.49
N PHE A 15 25.39 -30.66 14.66
CA PHE A 15 24.02 -31.15 14.52
C PHE A 15 23.06 -30.52 15.52
N ALA A 16 23.49 -30.36 16.78
CA ALA A 16 22.69 -29.68 17.81
C ALA A 16 22.43 -28.22 17.46
N VAL A 17 23.44 -27.49 16.95
CA VAL A 17 23.29 -26.10 16.49
C VAL A 17 22.29 -26.02 15.33
N VAL A 18 22.47 -26.83 14.29
CA VAL A 18 21.57 -26.85 13.13
C VAL A 18 20.13 -27.20 13.53
N SER A 19 19.96 -28.20 14.41
CA SER A 19 18.64 -28.59 14.92
C SER A 19 17.99 -27.47 15.74
N ALA A 20 18.76 -26.78 16.59
CA ALA A 20 18.26 -25.64 17.34
C ALA A 20 17.85 -24.48 16.42
N MET A 21 18.65 -24.16 15.40
CA MET A 21 18.31 -23.16 14.39
C MET A 21 17.04 -23.52 13.63
N LEU A 22 16.86 -24.81 13.31
CA LEU A 22 15.67 -25.31 12.62
C LEU A 22 14.44 -25.14 13.49
N VAL A 23 14.49 -25.57 14.76
CA VAL A 23 13.38 -25.39 15.71
C VAL A 23 13.05 -23.90 15.86
N VAL A 24 14.04 -23.03 16.09
CA VAL A 24 13.79 -21.59 16.21
C VAL A 24 13.15 -21.03 14.94
N THR A 25 13.60 -21.42 13.76
CA THR A 25 13.02 -20.97 12.48
C THR A 25 11.59 -21.46 12.31
N LEU A 26 11.32 -22.76 12.52
CA LEU A 26 9.99 -23.33 12.37
C LEU A 26 8.94 -22.69 13.27
N PHE A 27 9.32 -22.28 14.48
CA PHE A 27 8.44 -21.63 15.45
C PHE A 27 8.46 -20.09 15.39
N THR A 28 9.28 -19.49 14.53
CA THR A 28 9.19 -18.06 14.23
C THR A 28 8.06 -17.84 13.24
N PRO A 29 7.00 -17.06 13.57
CA PRO A 29 5.88 -16.84 12.67
C PRO A 29 6.33 -16.41 11.28
N ALA A 30 5.74 -17.01 10.25
CA ALA A 30 5.96 -16.57 8.87
C ALA A 30 5.52 -15.11 8.74
N PRO A 31 6.36 -14.22 8.19
CA PRO A 31 5.99 -12.83 8.09
C PRO A 31 4.85 -12.66 7.08
N TYR A 32 3.86 -11.84 7.43
CA TYR A 32 2.67 -11.61 6.61
C TYR A 32 2.45 -10.12 6.30
N GLY A 33 3.31 -9.23 6.79
CA GLY A 33 3.43 -7.85 6.32
C GLY A 33 4.77 -7.63 5.61
N ASP A 34 4.80 -6.72 4.63
CA ASP A 34 6.00 -6.49 3.83
C ASP A 34 7.18 -5.96 4.65
N LEU A 35 6.95 -5.04 5.58
CA LEU A 35 8.04 -4.43 6.36
C LEU A 35 8.63 -5.39 7.39
N SER A 36 7.79 -6.24 7.99
CA SER A 36 8.31 -7.30 8.88
C SER A 36 9.06 -8.37 8.08
N ARG A 37 8.61 -8.69 6.87
CA ARG A 37 9.28 -9.63 5.96
C ARG A 37 10.67 -9.14 5.53
N ILE A 38 10.77 -7.92 5.00
CA ILE A 38 12.04 -7.38 4.47
C ILE A 38 12.99 -6.98 5.61
N GLY A 39 12.49 -6.32 6.66
CA GLY A 39 13.27 -5.98 7.86
C GLY A 39 13.64 -7.19 8.74
N ARG A 40 13.06 -8.36 8.45
CA ARG A 40 13.17 -9.59 9.26
C ARG A 40 12.84 -9.29 10.73
N LEU A 41 11.65 -8.74 10.95
CA LEU A 41 11.12 -8.39 12.27
C LEU A 41 9.93 -9.28 12.60
N SER A 42 9.67 -9.49 13.88
CA SER A 42 8.63 -10.42 14.33
C SER A 42 7.23 -9.80 14.19
N ASP A 43 6.34 -10.47 13.46
CA ASP A 43 4.92 -10.12 13.45
C ASP A 43 4.22 -10.39 14.78
N ALA A 44 4.79 -11.24 15.65
CA ALA A 44 4.26 -11.38 17.01
C ALA A 44 4.38 -10.08 17.84
N ASP A 45 5.24 -9.16 17.39
CA ASP A 45 5.49 -7.86 18.03
C ASP A 45 5.01 -6.68 17.21
N PHE A 46 5.10 -6.75 15.87
CA PHE A 46 4.76 -5.66 14.95
C PHE A 46 3.52 -5.93 14.10
N GLY A 47 2.95 -7.13 14.11
CA GLY A 47 1.75 -7.46 13.33
C GLY A 47 0.48 -6.89 13.95
N TRP A 48 -0.50 -6.54 13.12
CA TRP A 48 -1.82 -6.12 13.60
C TRP A 48 -2.53 -7.24 14.35
N LEU A 49 -3.36 -6.87 15.32
CA LEU A 49 -4.08 -7.80 16.19
C LEU A 49 -5.60 -7.81 15.95
N ALA A 50 -6.15 -6.75 15.34
CA ALA A 50 -7.57 -6.67 15.07
C ALA A 50 -7.93 -7.35 13.74
N PRO A 51 -8.98 -8.19 13.67
CA PRO A 51 -9.43 -8.71 12.40
C PRO A 51 -9.89 -7.57 11.48
N PRO A 52 -9.66 -7.69 10.16
CA PRO A 52 -10.25 -6.82 9.16
C PRO A 52 -11.79 -6.75 9.26
N PRO A 53 -12.41 -5.63 8.85
CA PRO A 53 -13.88 -5.54 8.77
C PRO A 53 -14.40 -6.51 7.71
N VAL A 54 -15.60 -7.06 7.84
CA VAL A 54 -16.16 -7.94 6.78
C VAL A 54 -16.78 -7.10 5.68
N VAL A 55 -16.50 -7.45 4.42
CA VAL A 55 -17.12 -6.85 3.23
C VAL A 55 -17.75 -7.97 2.43
N ASP A 56 -18.96 -7.74 1.91
CA ASP A 56 -19.59 -8.70 1.00
C ASP A 56 -18.72 -8.90 -0.24
N LYS A 57 -18.31 -10.16 -0.50
CA LYS A 57 -17.48 -10.56 -1.64
C LYS A 57 -18.12 -10.15 -2.97
N SER A 58 -19.44 -10.05 -3.03
CA SER A 58 -20.17 -9.61 -4.23
C SER A 58 -19.85 -8.15 -4.63
N LEU A 59 -19.33 -7.35 -3.69
CA LEU A 59 -18.93 -5.96 -3.89
C LEU A 59 -17.44 -5.80 -4.21
N VAL A 60 -16.63 -6.82 -3.93
CA VAL A 60 -15.18 -6.80 -4.17
C VAL A 60 -14.89 -7.34 -5.58
N LYS A 61 -15.35 -6.57 -6.58
CA LYS A 61 -15.25 -6.93 -8.00
C LYS A 61 -15.08 -5.69 -8.87
N GLY A 62 -14.59 -5.90 -10.08
CA GLY A 62 -14.60 -4.92 -11.16
C GLY A 62 -15.38 -5.44 -12.37
N VAL A 63 -15.58 -4.57 -13.35
CA VAL A 63 -16.22 -4.89 -14.63
C VAL A 63 -15.23 -4.75 -15.79
N PRO A 64 -15.52 -5.31 -16.98
CA PRO A 64 -14.78 -5.00 -18.21
C PRO A 64 -14.83 -3.50 -18.53
N LEU A 65 -13.81 -2.99 -19.23
CA LEU A 65 -13.68 -1.56 -19.54
C LEU A 65 -14.88 -1.00 -20.31
N THR A 66 -15.50 -1.83 -21.16
CA THR A 66 -16.66 -1.48 -21.98
C THR A 66 -17.94 -1.21 -21.21
N GLU A 67 -17.99 -1.62 -19.94
CA GLU A 67 -19.13 -1.50 -19.03
C GLU A 67 -18.86 -0.49 -17.91
N ALA A 68 -17.65 0.07 -17.83
CA ALA A 68 -17.24 0.89 -16.70
C ALA A 68 -17.77 2.33 -16.78
N ASP A 69 -18.29 2.80 -15.65
CA ASP A 69 -18.57 4.21 -15.39
C ASP A 69 -17.29 4.93 -14.96
N VAL A 70 -16.47 4.22 -14.17
CA VAL A 70 -15.23 4.73 -13.55
C VAL A 70 -14.06 3.85 -13.94
N LEU A 71 -13.04 4.45 -14.54
CA LEU A 71 -11.74 3.82 -14.76
C LEU A 71 -10.76 4.22 -13.66
N VAL A 72 -10.27 3.25 -12.90
CA VAL A 72 -9.20 3.44 -11.92
C VAL A 72 -7.87 3.03 -12.54
N ILE A 73 -6.91 3.95 -12.55
CA ILE A 73 -5.50 3.68 -12.83
C ILE A 73 -4.80 3.55 -11.48
N GLY A 74 -4.75 2.32 -11.00
CA GLY A 74 -4.33 1.94 -9.66
C GLY A 74 -2.84 1.65 -9.53
N ASP A 75 -2.34 1.69 -8.31
CA ASP A 75 -1.17 0.94 -7.88
C ASP A 75 -1.56 -0.13 -6.86
N SER A 76 -0.65 -0.44 -5.94
CA SER A 76 -0.85 -1.51 -4.97
C SER A 76 -1.96 -1.24 -3.96
N PHE A 77 -2.35 0.02 -3.76
CA PHE A 77 -3.47 0.38 -2.88
C PHE A 77 -4.84 0.01 -3.47
N SER A 78 -4.92 -0.20 -4.79
CA SER A 78 -6.10 -0.69 -5.50
C SER A 78 -6.10 -2.21 -5.74
N MET A 79 -5.05 -2.97 -5.35
CA MET A 79 -4.91 -4.40 -5.71
C MET A 79 -5.95 -5.33 -5.08
N THR A 80 -6.55 -4.92 -3.96
CA THR A 80 -7.55 -5.70 -3.21
C THR A 80 -9.00 -5.39 -3.60
N HIS A 81 -9.22 -4.34 -4.40
CA HIS A 81 -10.54 -3.77 -4.70
C HIS A 81 -11.34 -3.31 -3.47
N ARG A 82 -10.68 -3.19 -2.30
CA ARG A 82 -11.38 -2.96 -1.03
C ARG A 82 -12.00 -1.58 -0.96
N TRP A 83 -11.27 -0.53 -1.33
CA TRP A 83 -11.80 0.82 -1.32
C TRP A 83 -12.83 1.00 -2.45
N GLN A 84 -12.59 0.37 -3.60
CA GLN A 84 -13.52 0.37 -4.75
C GLN A 84 -14.86 -0.30 -4.41
N SER A 85 -14.89 -1.25 -3.47
CA SER A 85 -16.13 -1.90 -3.03
C SER A 85 -17.19 -0.89 -2.53
N ARG A 86 -16.77 0.28 -2.02
CA ARG A 86 -17.68 1.36 -1.63
C ARG A 86 -18.37 2.01 -2.84
N LEU A 87 -17.67 2.12 -3.96
CA LEU A 87 -18.24 2.59 -5.22
C LEU A 87 -19.17 1.54 -5.81
N VAL A 88 -18.76 0.28 -5.83
CA VAL A 88 -19.61 -0.83 -6.31
C VAL A 88 -20.89 -0.94 -5.49
N ALA A 89 -20.82 -0.81 -4.17
CA ALA A 89 -21.99 -0.77 -3.29
C ALA A 89 -22.93 0.41 -3.59
N ALA A 90 -22.39 1.52 -4.09
CA ALA A 90 -23.17 2.67 -4.52
C ALA A 90 -23.71 2.54 -5.96
N GLY A 91 -23.46 1.42 -6.64
CA GLY A 91 -23.98 1.12 -7.98
C GLY A 91 -23.05 1.45 -9.14
N TYR A 92 -21.82 1.93 -8.88
CA TYR A 92 -20.86 2.21 -9.95
C TYR A 92 -20.27 0.93 -10.53
N ALA A 93 -20.17 0.86 -11.84
CA ALA A 93 -19.38 -0.12 -12.56
C ALA A 93 -17.92 0.37 -12.64
N VAL A 94 -17.02 -0.28 -11.89
CA VAL A 94 -15.61 0.13 -11.76
C VAL A 94 -14.69 -0.83 -12.52
N SER A 95 -13.85 -0.30 -13.41
CA SER A 95 -12.71 -1.03 -13.97
C SER A 95 -11.42 -0.56 -13.32
N THR A 96 -10.50 -1.48 -13.07
CA THR A 96 -9.15 -1.15 -12.57
C THR A 96 -8.09 -1.69 -13.52
N ILE A 97 -7.12 -0.83 -13.84
CA ILE A 97 -5.86 -1.17 -14.49
C ILE A 97 -4.72 -0.66 -13.62
N TYR A 98 -3.53 -1.24 -13.73
CA TYR A 98 -2.39 -0.85 -12.89
C TYR A 98 -1.28 -0.18 -13.69
N TRP A 99 -0.56 0.75 -13.05
CA TRP A 99 0.64 1.39 -13.63
C TRP A 99 1.63 0.37 -14.19
N GLY A 100 1.90 -0.73 -13.48
CA GLY A 100 2.82 -1.77 -13.94
C GLY A 100 2.40 -2.45 -15.27
N GLN A 101 1.13 -2.37 -15.64
CA GLN A 101 0.61 -2.93 -16.88
C GLN A 101 0.72 -1.95 -18.05
N ILE A 102 0.51 -0.65 -17.82
CA ILE A 102 0.42 0.36 -18.88
C ILE A 102 1.68 1.22 -19.02
N GLY A 103 2.53 1.25 -18.00
CA GLY A 103 3.67 2.16 -17.93
C GLY A 103 3.27 3.50 -17.35
N TYR A 104 3.20 4.54 -18.19
CA TYR A 104 2.96 5.94 -17.80
C TYR A 104 1.72 6.49 -18.51
N LEU A 105 1.26 7.67 -18.13
CA LEU A 105 0.18 8.35 -18.87
C LEU A 105 0.79 9.17 -20.00
N CYS A 106 0.39 8.86 -21.23
CA CYS A 106 0.97 9.47 -22.43
C CYS A 106 -0.02 10.45 -23.07
N SER A 107 0.44 11.27 -24.01
CA SER A 107 -0.38 12.32 -24.63
C SER A 107 -1.58 11.83 -25.44
N ASP A 108 -1.61 10.55 -25.83
CA ASP A 108 -2.70 9.92 -26.58
C ASP A 108 -3.72 9.18 -25.68
N PHE A 109 -3.69 9.42 -24.36
CA PHE A 109 -4.47 8.66 -23.39
C PHE A 109 -5.97 8.60 -23.72
N THR A 110 -6.59 9.71 -24.14
CA THR A 110 -8.02 9.73 -24.52
C THR A 110 -8.33 8.74 -25.64
N THR A 111 -7.59 8.83 -26.74
CA THR A 111 -7.76 7.94 -27.90
C THR A 111 -7.51 6.49 -27.50
N TRP A 112 -6.46 6.24 -26.72
CA TRP A 112 -6.12 4.90 -26.24
C TRP A 112 -7.23 4.28 -25.39
N ALA A 113 -7.78 5.02 -24.41
CA ALA A 113 -8.83 4.52 -23.53
C ALA A 113 -10.16 4.29 -24.29
N GLN A 114 -10.52 5.21 -25.18
CA GLN A 114 -11.73 5.09 -26.03
C GLN A 114 -11.60 3.91 -27.00
N HIS A 115 -10.43 3.70 -27.61
CA HIS A 115 -10.17 2.56 -28.51
C HIS A 115 -10.25 1.24 -27.76
N ALA A 116 -9.80 1.20 -26.51
CA ALA A 116 -9.97 0.04 -25.63
C ALA A 116 -11.42 -0.19 -25.17
N GLY A 117 -12.34 0.71 -25.54
CA GLY A 117 -13.77 0.56 -25.33
C GLY A 117 -14.32 1.27 -24.09
N PHE A 118 -13.52 2.09 -23.38
CA PHE A 118 -14.03 2.86 -22.25
C PHE A 118 -15.07 3.88 -22.71
N LYS A 119 -16.29 3.76 -22.19
CA LYS A 119 -17.42 4.67 -22.50
C LYS A 119 -17.74 5.63 -21.36
N GLY A 120 -17.26 5.35 -20.16
CA GLY A 120 -17.37 6.24 -19.01
C GLY A 120 -16.60 7.53 -19.23
N LYS A 121 -16.83 8.50 -18.34
CA LYS A 121 -16.18 9.82 -18.41
C LYS A 121 -15.27 10.11 -17.23
N LEU A 122 -15.26 9.26 -16.21
CA LEU A 122 -14.49 9.49 -14.99
C LEU A 122 -13.27 8.56 -14.92
N VAL A 123 -12.10 9.17 -14.78
CA VAL A 123 -10.83 8.48 -14.53
C VAL A 123 -10.29 8.86 -13.17
N VAL A 124 -10.06 7.88 -12.29
CA VAL A 124 -9.36 8.05 -11.02
C VAL A 124 -7.91 7.63 -11.23
N VAL A 125 -6.97 8.55 -11.03
CA VAL A 125 -5.54 8.28 -11.16
C VAL A 125 -4.95 8.16 -9.76
N GLU A 126 -4.72 6.93 -9.31
CA GLU A 126 -4.16 6.64 -7.99
C GLU A 126 -2.65 6.62 -8.04
N SER A 127 -2.00 7.27 -7.07
CA SER A 127 -0.58 7.07 -6.84
C SER A 127 -0.25 7.22 -5.37
N VAL A 128 0.53 6.28 -4.83
CA VAL A 128 1.26 6.51 -3.59
C VAL A 128 2.27 7.64 -3.79
N GLU A 129 2.43 8.46 -2.75
CA GLU A 129 3.27 9.65 -2.67
C GLU A 129 4.67 9.42 -3.25
N ARG A 130 5.45 8.48 -2.69
CA ARG A 130 6.82 8.16 -3.14
C ARG A 130 6.99 7.86 -4.64
N LEU A 131 5.95 7.41 -5.34
CA LEU A 131 6.03 7.07 -6.76
C LEU A 131 5.52 8.18 -7.69
N LEU A 132 4.84 9.20 -7.17
CA LEU A 132 4.13 10.17 -8.01
C LEU A 132 5.08 11.00 -8.86
N SER A 133 6.16 11.54 -8.27
CA SER A 133 7.08 12.43 -9.02
C SER A 133 7.76 11.71 -10.19
N GLU A 134 8.17 10.45 -10.00
CA GLU A 134 8.71 9.64 -11.10
C GLU A 134 7.65 9.40 -12.19
N ARG A 135 6.43 8.99 -11.79
CA ARG A 135 5.32 8.75 -12.73
C ARG A 135 5.01 10.00 -13.55
N VAL A 136 4.99 11.17 -12.93
CA VAL A 136 4.79 12.46 -13.60
C VAL A 136 5.93 12.76 -14.57
N ALA A 137 7.19 12.70 -14.12
CA ALA A 137 8.35 13.00 -14.95
C ALA A 137 8.44 12.09 -16.20
N LYS A 138 8.11 10.81 -16.05
CA LYS A 138 8.09 9.86 -17.17
C LYS A 138 6.87 10.07 -18.08
N SER A 139 5.72 10.42 -17.52
CA SER A 139 4.50 10.76 -18.29
C SER A 139 4.71 12.01 -19.16
N GLN A 140 5.43 13.02 -18.65
CA GLN A 140 5.76 14.25 -19.41
C GLN A 140 6.50 13.99 -20.72
N THR A 141 7.29 12.92 -20.80
CA THR A 141 8.05 12.56 -21.99
C THR A 141 7.40 11.45 -22.80
N CYS A 142 6.22 10.97 -22.40
CA CYS A 142 5.52 9.88 -23.06
C CYS A 142 4.52 10.39 -24.11
N ASN A 143 4.78 10.02 -25.37
CA ASN A 143 3.90 10.42 -26.49
C ASN A 143 2.79 9.40 -26.78
N ALA A 144 3.03 8.11 -26.56
CA ALA A 144 2.11 7.06 -27.00
C ALA A 144 1.95 5.91 -25.98
N MET A 145 0.71 5.52 -25.73
CA MET A 145 0.33 4.34 -24.95
C MET A 145 0.51 3.08 -25.81
N ILE A 146 1.61 2.34 -25.61
CA ILE A 146 1.95 1.18 -26.47
C ILE A 146 1.23 -0.10 -26.04
N LYS A 147 0.93 -0.23 -24.73
CA LYS A 147 0.35 -1.46 -24.17
C LYS A 147 -1.17 -1.37 -24.13
N GLN A 148 -1.83 -2.45 -24.50
CA GLN A 148 -3.29 -2.57 -24.34
C GLN A 148 -3.66 -2.64 -22.85
N PRO A 149 -4.74 -1.99 -22.41
CA PRO A 149 -5.16 -2.06 -21.03
C PRO A 149 -5.56 -3.49 -20.66
N GLN A 150 -5.00 -3.98 -19.56
CA GLN A 150 -5.34 -5.28 -19.00
C GLN A 150 -6.20 -5.11 -17.76
N VAL A 151 -7.50 -5.01 -17.97
CA VAL A 151 -8.48 -4.80 -16.88
C VAL A 151 -8.47 -5.97 -15.91
N LYS A 152 -8.55 -5.64 -14.62
CA LYS A 152 -8.64 -6.61 -13.53
C LYS A 152 -10.06 -6.54 -12.97
N THR A 153 -10.85 -7.55 -13.30
CA THR A 153 -12.24 -7.68 -12.83
C THR A 153 -12.35 -8.37 -11.48
N THR A 154 -11.27 -9.04 -11.06
CA THR A 154 -11.10 -9.61 -9.72
C THR A 154 -9.88 -8.96 -9.06
N PRO A 155 -9.83 -8.94 -7.72
CA PRO A 155 -8.64 -8.48 -7.00
C PRO A 155 -7.39 -9.20 -7.50
N PHE A 156 -6.29 -8.46 -7.62
CA PHE A 156 -4.99 -9.07 -7.85
C PHE A 156 -4.46 -9.73 -6.58
N LEU A 157 -4.71 -9.09 -5.43
CA LEU A 157 -4.45 -9.65 -4.11
C LEU A 157 -5.78 -9.86 -3.40
N GLU A 158 -6.01 -11.07 -2.91
CA GLU A 158 -7.18 -11.33 -2.08
C GLU A 158 -7.12 -10.45 -0.81
N PRO A 159 -8.19 -9.72 -0.49
CA PRO A 159 -8.25 -8.96 0.74
C PRO A 159 -8.07 -9.87 1.95
N LEU A 160 -7.34 -9.38 2.94
CA LEU A 160 -7.19 -10.08 4.20
C LEU A 160 -8.55 -10.09 4.94
N GLU A 161 -9.02 -11.28 5.31
CA GLU A 161 -10.28 -11.46 6.06
C GLU A 161 -10.04 -11.74 7.55
N GLN A 162 -8.81 -12.10 7.92
CA GLN A 162 -8.44 -12.46 9.28
C GLN A 162 -6.98 -12.08 9.56
N VAL A 163 -6.64 -12.00 10.85
CA VAL A 163 -5.23 -11.96 11.28
C VAL A 163 -4.62 -13.34 10.96
N PRO A 164 -3.50 -13.42 10.23
CA PRO A 164 -2.85 -14.69 9.97
C PRO A 164 -2.53 -15.44 11.27
N GLY A 165 -2.97 -16.71 11.34
CA GLY A 165 -2.70 -17.58 12.47
C GLY A 165 -1.27 -18.11 12.48
N PHE A 166 -0.90 -18.84 13.54
CA PHE A 166 0.38 -19.53 13.59
C PHE A 166 0.49 -20.57 12.46
N GLN A 167 1.61 -20.54 11.75
CA GLN A 167 2.02 -21.56 10.78
C GLN A 167 3.51 -21.85 10.95
N LEU A 168 3.88 -23.12 10.74
CA LEU A 168 5.28 -23.51 10.72
C LEU A 168 5.98 -22.83 9.54
N ASN A 169 7.12 -22.19 9.80
CA ASN A 169 7.88 -21.50 8.78
C ASN A 169 8.77 -22.47 7.98
N SER A 170 8.15 -23.45 7.32
CA SER A 170 8.84 -24.55 6.64
C SER A 170 9.54 -24.13 5.35
N SER A 171 9.21 -22.97 4.78
CA SER A 171 9.83 -22.42 3.57
C SER A 171 10.99 -21.44 3.86
N ALA A 172 11.23 -21.10 5.13
CA ALA A 172 12.28 -20.17 5.50
C ALA A 172 13.68 -20.80 5.47
N LYS A 173 14.68 -19.94 5.24
CA LYS A 173 16.09 -20.28 5.46
C LYS A 173 16.32 -20.59 6.93
N LEU A 174 17.22 -21.54 7.21
CA LEU A 174 17.58 -21.96 8.57
C LEU A 174 17.99 -20.81 9.51
N THR A 175 18.51 -19.71 8.94
CA THR A 175 18.95 -18.52 9.68
C THR A 175 17.83 -17.53 9.99
N THR A 176 16.67 -17.64 9.34
CA THR A 176 15.58 -16.66 9.45
C THR A 176 15.15 -16.46 10.90
N GLY A 177 14.87 -17.54 11.65
CA GLY A 177 14.37 -17.40 13.02
C GLY A 177 15.34 -16.67 13.95
N ILE A 178 16.63 -16.99 13.87
CA ILE A 178 17.66 -16.32 14.70
C ILE A 178 17.80 -14.86 14.30
N ILE A 179 17.86 -14.55 12.99
CA ILE A 179 17.97 -13.17 12.52
C ILE A 179 16.76 -12.35 12.97
N THR A 180 15.56 -12.89 12.80
CA THR A 180 14.32 -12.24 13.24
C THR A 180 14.32 -11.99 14.74
N TRP A 181 14.74 -12.97 15.55
CA TRP A 181 14.84 -12.81 16.99
C TRP A 181 15.86 -11.72 17.39
N LEU A 182 17.05 -11.71 16.77
CA LEU A 182 18.09 -10.72 17.03
C LEU A 182 17.62 -9.31 16.64
N ASN A 183 17.08 -9.14 15.44
CA ASN A 183 16.56 -7.86 14.94
C ASN A 183 15.44 -7.34 15.83
N THR A 184 14.48 -8.19 16.17
CA THR A 184 13.35 -7.82 17.05
C THR A 184 13.84 -7.43 18.45
N ARG A 185 14.83 -8.15 19.01
CA ARG A 185 15.44 -7.80 20.30
C ARG A 185 16.18 -6.47 20.25
N LYS A 186 16.90 -6.17 19.16
CA LYS A 186 17.51 -4.86 18.91
C LYS A 186 16.44 -3.76 18.86
N ALA A 187 15.37 -3.98 18.08
CA ALA A 187 14.25 -3.06 17.93
C ALA A 187 13.56 -2.75 19.26
N ARG A 188 13.33 -3.77 20.11
CA ARG A 188 12.75 -3.60 21.45
C ARG A 188 13.59 -2.68 22.33
N ARG A 189 14.91 -2.83 22.30
CA ARG A 189 15.85 -2.12 23.19
C ARG A 189 16.20 -0.72 22.72
N ALA A 190 16.14 -0.46 21.42
CA ALA A 190 16.44 0.85 20.85
C ALA A 190 15.50 1.92 21.40
N THR A 191 15.99 3.12 21.68
CA THR A 191 15.16 4.26 22.12
C THR A 191 14.85 5.23 20.99
N GLY A 192 15.61 5.18 19.89
CA GLY A 192 15.41 6.01 18.70
C GLY A 192 15.27 5.16 17.43
N ASP A 193 15.42 5.83 16.30
CA ASP A 193 15.30 5.24 14.96
C ASP A 193 16.37 4.17 14.75
N THR A 194 15.96 3.03 14.22
CA THR A 194 16.88 1.95 13.84
C THR A 194 16.50 1.34 12.51
N GLU A 195 17.51 1.02 11.72
CA GLU A 195 17.36 0.44 10.39
C GLU A 195 17.64 -1.07 10.41
N TYR A 196 16.90 -1.79 9.55
CA TYR A 196 17.00 -3.24 9.39
C TYR A 196 16.95 -3.60 7.91
N SER A 197 17.96 -4.37 7.48
CA SER A 197 18.05 -4.92 6.13
C SER A 197 17.92 -3.89 5.00
N GLU A 198 18.40 -2.65 5.24
CA GLU A 198 18.47 -1.54 4.26
C GLU A 198 17.13 -1.05 3.70
N GLU A 199 16.00 -1.61 4.17
CA GLU A 199 14.67 -1.31 3.60
C GLU A 199 13.60 -1.00 4.65
N THR A 200 13.84 -1.27 5.93
CA THR A 200 12.85 -1.04 7.00
C THR A 200 13.42 -0.22 8.15
N TRP A 201 12.74 0.88 8.46
CA TRP A 201 12.93 1.65 9.68
C TRP A 201 12.01 1.14 10.79
N VAL A 202 12.54 1.01 12.01
CA VAL A 202 11.77 0.99 13.24
C VAL A 202 11.95 2.33 13.93
N ARG A 203 10.86 3.10 14.05
CA ARG A 203 10.90 4.46 14.58
C ARG A 203 9.91 4.61 15.73
N PRO A 204 10.25 5.35 16.81
CA PRO A 204 9.26 5.75 17.81
C PRO A 204 8.15 6.58 17.16
N VAL A 205 6.91 6.32 17.55
CA VAL A 205 5.75 7.13 17.14
C VAL A 205 5.14 7.73 18.39
N LYS A 206 5.03 9.06 18.42
CA LYS A 206 4.39 9.74 19.55
C LYS A 206 2.94 9.25 19.69
N ASP A 207 2.59 8.79 20.88
CA ASP A 207 1.27 8.21 21.19
C ASP A 207 0.93 6.99 20.30
N GLY A 208 1.94 6.23 19.88
CA GLY A 208 1.80 5.16 18.88
C GLY A 208 0.79 4.07 19.27
N CYS A 209 0.61 3.82 20.57
CA CYS A 209 -0.39 2.87 21.08
C CYS A 209 -1.85 3.31 20.90
N LEU A 210 -2.11 4.57 20.58
CA LEU A 210 -3.42 5.02 20.10
C LEU A 210 -3.68 4.58 18.67
N TYR A 211 -2.64 4.57 17.83
CA TYR A 211 -2.75 4.34 16.40
C TYR A 211 -2.60 2.89 16.01
N PHE A 212 -1.75 2.13 16.69
CA PHE A 212 -1.43 0.76 16.29
C PHE A 212 -1.85 -0.28 17.33
N SER A 213 -2.25 -1.46 16.86
CA SER A 213 -2.70 -2.56 17.71
C SER A 213 -1.59 -3.50 18.17
N HIS A 214 -0.43 -3.49 17.51
CA HIS A 214 0.66 -4.43 17.80
C HIS A 214 1.29 -4.22 19.20
N LYS A 215 2.03 -5.20 19.69
CA LYS A 215 2.54 -5.20 21.08
C LYS A 215 3.60 -4.12 21.33
N LEU A 216 4.39 -3.77 20.32
CA LEU A 216 5.38 -2.70 20.39
C LEU A 216 4.84 -1.37 19.84
N CYS A 217 3.60 -1.04 20.14
CA CYS A 217 2.87 0.06 19.50
C CYS A 217 3.47 1.46 19.65
N GLU A 218 4.35 1.70 20.61
CA GLU A 218 5.14 2.95 20.71
C GLU A 218 6.19 3.10 19.58
N LYS A 219 6.37 2.06 18.76
CA LYS A 219 7.24 2.05 17.58
C LYS A 219 6.48 1.50 16.39
N ALA A 220 6.75 2.00 15.19
CA ALA A 220 6.16 1.43 13.98
C ALA A 220 7.23 1.15 12.93
N LEU A 221 6.85 0.28 11.99
CA LEU A 221 7.67 -0.04 10.83
C LEU A 221 7.36 0.96 9.70
N PHE A 222 8.40 1.49 9.07
CA PHE A 222 8.31 2.39 7.93
C PHE A 222 9.23 1.91 6.81
N PHE A 223 8.83 2.19 5.58
CA PHE A 223 9.67 1.88 4.43
C PHE A 223 10.80 2.89 4.33
N TYR A 224 12.00 2.44 3.97
CA TYR A 224 13.18 3.29 3.90
C TYR A 224 13.01 4.43 2.89
N GLU A 225 12.49 4.13 1.70
CA GLU A 225 12.31 5.13 0.64
C GLU A 225 11.30 6.23 0.98
N ASP A 226 10.39 6.01 1.94
CA ASP A 226 9.46 7.05 2.40
C ASP A 226 10.21 8.23 3.07
N THR A 227 11.45 8.04 3.50
CA THR A 227 12.28 9.10 4.13
C THR A 227 13.29 9.70 3.15
N ASP A 228 13.81 8.89 2.23
CA ASP A 228 14.87 9.30 1.30
C ASP A 228 14.34 10.00 0.06
N ASN A 229 13.08 9.78 -0.29
CA ASN A 229 12.48 10.48 -1.41
C ASN A 229 12.31 11.98 -1.12
N PRO A 230 12.61 12.85 -2.11
CA PRO A 230 12.33 14.27 -1.96
C PRO A 230 10.81 14.49 -1.92
N PRO A 231 10.37 15.58 -1.26
CA PRO A 231 8.96 15.92 -1.26
C PRO A 231 8.46 16.20 -2.67
N LEU A 232 7.18 15.90 -2.88
CA LEU A 232 6.47 16.25 -4.10
C LEU A 232 6.50 17.77 -4.31
N LYS A 233 6.47 18.19 -5.57
CA LYS A 233 6.69 19.59 -5.97
C LYS A 233 5.42 20.20 -6.56
N PRO A 234 5.21 21.52 -6.42
CA PRO A 234 4.15 22.22 -7.14
C PRO A 234 4.17 21.99 -8.67
N ALA A 235 5.35 21.75 -9.25
CA ALA A 235 5.49 21.39 -10.67
C ALA A 235 4.78 20.08 -11.05
N ASP A 236 4.68 19.12 -10.12
CA ASP A 236 3.92 17.88 -10.34
C ASP A 236 2.43 18.20 -10.52
N VAL A 237 1.90 19.16 -9.74
CA VAL A 237 0.52 19.66 -9.85
C VAL A 237 0.28 20.38 -11.17
N THR A 238 1.25 21.17 -11.64
CA THR A 238 1.17 21.82 -12.95
C THR A 238 1.03 20.78 -14.06
N PHE A 239 1.80 19.69 -14.01
CA PHE A 239 1.64 18.60 -14.97
C PHE A 239 0.26 17.96 -14.88
N MET A 240 -0.18 17.55 -13.69
CA MET A 240 -1.48 16.89 -13.51
C MET A 240 -2.62 17.75 -14.06
N THR A 241 -2.59 19.06 -13.80
CA THR A 241 -3.58 20.02 -14.31
C THR A 241 -3.51 20.16 -15.84
N THR A 242 -2.31 20.23 -16.40
CA THR A 242 -2.09 20.30 -17.86
C THR A 242 -2.56 19.01 -18.55
N PHE A 243 -2.29 17.86 -17.95
CA PHE A 243 -2.74 16.56 -18.44
C PHE A 243 -4.27 16.49 -18.47
N ASN A 244 -4.95 16.93 -17.39
CA ASN A 244 -6.41 16.99 -17.36
C ASN A 244 -6.96 17.87 -18.48
N ALA A 245 -6.37 19.06 -18.69
CA ALA A 245 -6.80 20.00 -19.73
C ALA A 245 -6.58 19.48 -21.15
N ALA A 246 -5.54 18.67 -21.37
CA ALA A 246 -5.25 18.04 -22.65
C ALA A 246 -6.23 16.91 -23.03
N HIS A 247 -7.01 16.41 -22.07
CA HIS A 247 -7.92 15.28 -22.25
C HIS A 247 -9.37 15.65 -21.86
N PRO A 248 -9.99 16.64 -22.53
CA PRO A 248 -11.26 17.24 -22.09
C PRO A 248 -12.47 16.30 -22.14
N ASP A 249 -12.37 15.18 -22.86
CA ASP A 249 -13.43 14.15 -22.91
C ASP A 249 -13.60 13.40 -21.59
N PHE A 250 -12.61 13.49 -20.69
CA PHE A 250 -12.61 12.84 -19.40
C PHE A 250 -12.51 13.84 -18.25
N LYS A 251 -13.11 13.47 -17.13
CA LYS A 251 -12.91 14.08 -15.82
C LYS A 251 -11.88 13.24 -15.08
N PHE A 252 -10.85 13.89 -14.55
CA PHE A 252 -9.81 13.23 -13.78
C PHE A 252 -9.92 13.57 -12.30
N ILE A 253 -9.78 12.56 -11.46
CA ILE A 253 -9.58 12.72 -10.02
C ILE A 253 -8.23 12.10 -9.68
N TRP A 254 -7.28 12.93 -9.27
CA TRP A 254 -5.99 12.47 -8.80
C TRP A 254 -6.11 12.02 -7.34
N MET A 255 -5.83 10.76 -7.08
CA MET A 255 -5.90 10.14 -5.76
C MET A 255 -4.48 9.90 -5.26
N VAL A 256 -3.89 10.91 -4.63
CA VAL A 256 -2.50 10.84 -4.12
C VAL A 256 -2.53 10.35 -2.68
N ILE A 257 -2.14 9.10 -2.46
CA ILE A 257 -2.14 8.47 -1.13
C ILE A 257 -0.83 8.82 -0.42
N PRO A 258 -0.86 9.43 0.77
CA PRO A 258 0.35 9.77 1.50
C PRO A 258 1.12 8.52 1.93
N ASP A 259 2.43 8.65 2.06
CA ASP A 259 3.26 7.60 2.66
C ASP A 259 2.97 7.46 4.14
N LYS A 260 3.18 6.26 4.68
CA LYS A 260 2.97 6.00 6.11
C LYS A 260 3.87 6.92 6.95
N THR A 261 5.12 7.16 6.50
CA THR A 261 6.03 8.07 7.18
C THR A 261 5.49 9.50 7.22
N THR A 262 4.95 10.01 6.12
CA THR A 262 4.30 11.33 6.07
C THR A 262 3.11 11.41 7.02
N VAL A 263 2.32 10.34 7.12
CA VAL A 263 1.15 10.33 8.00
C VAL A 263 1.53 10.30 9.48
N TYR A 264 2.58 9.59 9.90
CA TYR A 264 2.87 9.37 11.34
C TYR A 264 4.08 10.14 11.88
N ILE A 265 5.06 10.48 11.04
CA ILE A 265 6.34 11.04 11.46
C ILE A 265 6.51 12.46 10.94
N ASP A 266 6.46 12.67 9.62
CA ASP A 266 6.75 13.96 8.98
C ASP A 266 5.52 14.52 8.24
N THR A 267 4.56 15.03 9.02
CA THR A 267 3.27 15.49 8.48
C THR A 267 3.37 16.75 7.61
N ALA A 268 4.52 17.42 7.60
CA ALA A 268 4.76 18.62 6.82
C ALA A 268 5.56 18.37 5.53
N HIS A 269 5.96 17.12 5.27
CA HIS A 269 6.85 16.74 4.17
C HIS A 269 6.44 17.36 2.83
N ASN A 270 5.15 17.31 2.49
CA ASN A 270 4.60 17.77 1.20
C ASN A 270 3.79 19.08 1.28
N ALA A 271 4.08 19.97 2.23
CA ALA A 271 3.24 21.16 2.46
C ALA A 271 3.03 22.02 1.20
N ASP A 272 4.10 22.29 0.43
CA ASP A 272 4.04 23.11 -0.78
C ASP A 272 3.25 22.43 -1.91
N PHE A 273 3.48 21.13 -2.12
CA PHE A 273 2.69 20.33 -3.05
C PHE A 273 1.21 20.34 -2.67
N MET A 274 0.90 20.11 -1.38
CA MET A 274 -0.48 20.06 -0.90
C MET A 274 -1.20 21.39 -1.05
N LYS A 275 -0.50 22.51 -0.83
CA LYS A 275 -1.06 23.83 -1.13
C LYS A 275 -1.44 23.93 -2.60
N ALA A 276 -0.52 23.62 -3.51
CA ALA A 276 -0.78 23.70 -4.95
C ALA A 276 -1.90 22.73 -5.39
N PHE A 277 -1.89 21.50 -4.88
CA PHE A 277 -2.86 20.45 -5.20
C PHE A 277 -4.28 20.85 -4.79
N ASN A 278 -4.42 21.40 -3.57
CA ASN A 278 -5.69 21.88 -3.03
C ASN A 278 -6.20 23.12 -3.78
N ASP A 279 -5.30 24.05 -4.13
CA ASP A 279 -5.64 25.24 -4.92
C ASP A 279 -6.15 24.84 -6.33
N ALA A 280 -5.55 23.81 -6.95
CA ALA A 280 -5.92 23.31 -8.26
C ALA A 280 -7.23 22.49 -8.27
N ARG A 281 -7.67 21.96 -7.12
CA ARG A 281 -8.91 21.17 -6.95
C ARG A 281 -9.01 19.96 -7.89
N ILE A 282 -7.88 19.32 -8.16
CA ILE A 282 -7.78 18.16 -9.08
C ILE A 282 -7.97 16.80 -8.39
N GLY A 283 -8.19 16.79 -7.09
CA GLY A 283 -8.44 15.60 -6.28
C GLY A 283 -8.70 15.93 -4.82
N PRO A 284 -9.03 14.93 -3.98
CA PRO A 284 -9.21 15.13 -2.56
C PRO A 284 -7.88 15.30 -1.82
N ASP A 285 -7.90 16.14 -0.79
CA ASP A 285 -6.83 16.24 0.20
C ASP A 285 -6.74 14.95 1.05
N LEU A 286 -5.99 13.95 0.56
CA LEU A 286 -5.81 12.69 1.26
C LEU A 286 -4.75 12.75 2.37
N PHE A 287 -3.90 13.77 2.37
CA PHE A 287 -2.88 13.98 3.40
C PHE A 287 -3.52 14.42 4.72
N ARG A 288 -4.38 15.45 4.65
CA ARG A 288 -5.17 15.87 5.80
C ARG A 288 -6.15 14.79 6.24
N PHE A 289 -6.82 14.15 5.29
CA PHE A 289 -7.72 13.02 5.58
C PHE A 289 -6.99 11.90 6.34
N ALA A 290 -5.81 11.46 5.89
CA ALA A 290 -5.04 10.43 6.58
C ALA A 290 -4.55 10.88 7.97
N ALA A 291 -4.14 12.15 8.11
CA ALA A 291 -3.73 12.73 9.38
C ALA A 291 -4.87 12.81 10.41
N GLU A 292 -6.11 12.96 9.95
CA GLU A 292 -7.32 12.90 10.78
C GLU A 292 -7.72 11.45 11.09
N GLU A 293 -7.78 10.59 10.07
CA GLU A 293 -8.26 9.21 10.21
C GLU A 293 -7.30 8.31 10.99
N ARG A 294 -5.99 8.58 11.00
CA ARG A 294 -5.04 7.84 11.85
C ARG A 294 -5.41 7.87 13.34
N GLY A 295 -6.08 8.95 13.79
CA GLY A 295 -6.54 9.09 15.18
C GLY A 295 -7.92 8.49 15.46
N ARG A 296 -8.70 8.18 14.40
CA ARG A 296 -10.06 7.62 14.51
C ARG A 296 -10.09 6.12 14.25
N VAL A 297 -9.22 5.65 13.37
CA VAL A 297 -9.14 4.26 12.94
C VAL A 297 -7.82 3.68 13.40
N ARG A 298 -7.90 2.83 14.41
CA ARG A 298 -6.76 2.03 14.83
C ARG A 298 -6.32 1.12 13.69
N ASP A 299 -5.01 1.04 13.49
CA ASP A 299 -4.35 0.44 12.33
C ASP A 299 -4.82 1.06 11.00
N PHE A 300 -4.96 2.39 10.90
CA PHE A 300 -5.31 3.02 9.61
C PHE A 300 -4.36 2.59 8.47
N TYR A 301 -3.06 2.55 8.76
CA TYR A 301 -2.09 1.75 8.00
C TYR A 301 -1.81 0.46 8.75
N PHE A 302 -1.48 -0.60 8.02
CA PHE A 302 -1.01 -1.82 8.65
C PHE A 302 0.26 -1.54 9.47
N PRO A 303 0.34 -1.99 10.73
CA PRO A 303 1.52 -1.89 11.59
C PRO A 303 2.83 -2.37 10.96
N ASN A 304 2.78 -3.50 10.25
CA ASN A 304 3.91 -4.23 9.68
C ASN A 304 4.01 -4.15 8.14
N ASP A 305 3.26 -3.24 7.51
CA ASP A 305 3.22 -3.08 6.06
C ASP A 305 3.30 -1.59 5.67
N THR A 306 3.51 -1.34 4.37
CA THR A 306 3.52 0.00 3.76
C THR A 306 2.11 0.48 3.41
N HIS A 307 1.15 -0.44 3.25
CA HIS A 307 -0.19 -0.13 2.77
C HIS A 307 -1.16 0.32 3.87
N LEU A 308 -2.24 0.98 3.43
CA LEU A 308 -3.45 1.15 4.23
C LEU A 308 -3.96 -0.23 4.65
N SER A 309 -4.40 -0.35 5.91
CA SER A 309 -5.04 -1.58 6.35
C SER A 309 -6.39 -1.78 5.66
N MET A 310 -6.99 -2.95 5.86
CA MET A 310 -8.37 -3.16 5.41
C MET A 310 -9.37 -2.19 6.05
N HIS A 311 -9.07 -1.64 7.23
CA HIS A 311 -9.87 -0.58 7.85
C HIS A 311 -9.65 0.75 7.14
N GLY A 312 -8.38 1.11 6.88
CA GLY A 312 -8.03 2.35 6.19
C GLY A 312 -8.53 2.40 4.75
N GLN A 313 -8.49 1.28 4.02
CA GLN A 313 -9.02 1.19 2.67
C GLN A 313 -10.54 1.42 2.61
N LEU A 314 -11.31 1.02 3.63
CA LEU A 314 -12.74 1.33 3.67
C LEU A 314 -13.00 2.82 3.91
N GLN A 315 -12.23 3.47 4.79
CA GLN A 315 -12.34 4.92 4.98
C GLN A 315 -11.97 5.68 3.70
N LEU A 316 -10.91 5.25 3.02
CA LEU A 316 -10.53 5.80 1.72
C LEU A 316 -11.67 5.65 0.72
N GLY A 317 -12.31 4.47 0.65
CA GLY A 317 -13.45 4.22 -0.21
C GLY A 317 -14.63 5.14 0.08
N ASP A 318 -14.95 5.36 1.36
CA ASP A 318 -16.02 6.26 1.78
C ASP A 318 -15.70 7.72 1.40
N ARG A 319 -14.42 8.13 1.56
CA ARG A 319 -13.94 9.45 1.13
C ARG A 319 -14.03 9.62 -0.38
N MET A 320 -13.60 8.63 -1.15
CA MET A 320 -13.65 8.69 -2.61
C MET A 320 -15.08 8.69 -3.13
N LEU A 321 -15.99 7.94 -2.52
CA LEU A 321 -17.40 7.96 -2.87
C LEU A 321 -18.01 9.37 -2.69
N GLN A 322 -17.66 10.08 -1.61
CA GLN A 322 -18.10 11.47 -1.40
C GLN A 322 -17.59 12.43 -2.48
N VAL A 323 -16.37 12.19 -2.99
CA VAL A 323 -15.72 13.04 -3.99
C VAL A 323 -16.23 12.73 -5.40
N ILE A 324 -16.51 11.46 -5.68
CA ILE A 324 -16.94 10.97 -7.00
C ILE A 324 -18.40 11.31 -7.27
N ARG A 325 -19.30 11.17 -6.29
CA ARG A 325 -20.74 11.38 -6.48
C ARG A 325 -21.12 12.74 -7.12
N PRO A 326 -20.52 13.88 -6.74
CA PRO A 326 -20.80 15.15 -7.39
C PRO A 326 -20.25 15.26 -8.82
N VAL A 327 -19.22 14.49 -9.16
CA VAL A 327 -18.52 14.52 -10.45
C VAL A 327 -19.20 13.59 -11.45
N GLU A 328 -19.53 12.38 -11.01
CA GLU A 328 -20.22 11.35 -11.78
C GLU A 328 -21.35 10.79 -10.89
N PRO A 329 -22.61 11.23 -11.10
CA PRO A 329 -23.74 10.73 -10.32
C PRO A 329 -23.87 9.21 -10.45
N PRO A 330 -24.32 8.50 -9.40
CA PRO A 330 -24.52 7.05 -9.48
C PRO A 330 -25.46 6.70 -10.64
N PRO A 331 -25.20 5.59 -11.35
CA PRO A 331 -26.13 5.11 -12.36
C PRO A 331 -27.53 4.95 -11.74
N VAL A 332 -28.55 5.44 -12.43
CA VAL A 332 -29.94 5.17 -12.02
C VAL A 332 -30.15 3.67 -12.15
N GLN A 333 -30.30 2.98 -11.01
CA GLN A 333 -30.66 1.56 -11.05
C GLN A 333 -31.96 1.42 -11.84
N ALA A 334 -31.87 0.81 -13.03
CA ALA A 334 -33.05 0.37 -13.75
C ALA A 334 -33.76 -0.65 -12.82
N ARG A 335 -34.92 -0.26 -12.31
CA ARG A 335 -35.77 -1.13 -11.49
C ARG A 335 -36.28 -2.33 -12.27
#